data_AF-A0A7W7DKI9-F1
#
_entry.id   AF-A0A7W7DKI9-F1
#
_cell.length_a   1.000
_cell.length_b   1.000
_cell.length_c   1.000
_cell.angle_alpha   90.00
_cell.angle_beta   90.00
_cell.angle_gamma   90.00
#
_symmetry.space_group_name_H-M   'P 1'
#
loop_
_entity.id
_entity.type
_entity.pdbx_description
1 polymer ?
#
loop_
_entity_poly.entity_id
_entity_poly.type
_entity_poly.pdbx_seq_one_letter_code
_entity_poly.pdbx_strand_id
1 'polypeptide(L)'
;MAEQVDEQALDEVVTYTSDLIRIDTTNRGGGDCRERPAAEYAAARLADAGIEPTLLERAEGRTNVVARIEGTDPSAGALLLHGHLDVVPAAAADWSVHPFSGEIRDGVVWGRGAVDMKNMDAMILAVVRGWARQGVRPRRDVVIAFTADEEASAVDGSGFLADRHPGLFEGCTEGISESGAFTFHDGAGRQIYPIAAGERGTAWLKLTARGRAGHGSKVNRDNAVTRLAAAIARIGAHEWPLRLTPTVRAALTELAALYGIETDLTDVDALLEKLGPAAKLVEPTLRNSANPTMLDAGYKINVIPGEAVAHVDGRFMPGGEEEFRTTLDRLTGPDVDWEFHHREVALESPVDSATFAGMRSAIEEFAPEGHVVPFCMSGGTDAKQFSRLGITGYGFTPLKLPDGYDYAAMFHGVDERVPVEALHFGVRVLDRFLRTA
;
A
#
# COMPACT_ATOMS: atom_id res chain seq x y z
N MET A 1 -34.40 -1.32 -5.17
CA MET A 1 -33.97 -0.14 -5.94
C MET A 1 -32.79 0.41 -5.19
N ALA A 2 -31.59 0.42 -5.77
CA ALA A 2 -30.43 1.03 -5.12
C ALA A 2 -30.79 2.48 -4.77
N GLU A 3 -30.62 2.87 -3.52
CA GLU A 3 -30.68 4.28 -3.14
C GLU A 3 -29.65 5.00 -4.02
N GLN A 4 -30.12 6.03 -4.72
CA GLN A 4 -29.31 6.74 -5.69
C GLN A 4 -28.22 7.48 -4.92
N VAL A 5 -26.95 7.13 -5.16
CA VAL A 5 -25.80 7.85 -4.62
C VAL A 5 -25.96 9.33 -4.94
N ASP A 6 -25.68 10.16 -3.95
CA ASP A 6 -25.80 11.62 -4.05
C ASP A 6 -25.00 12.15 -5.23
N GLU A 7 -25.65 12.79 -6.21
CA GLU A 7 -24.99 13.37 -7.37
C GLU A 7 -23.94 14.41 -6.94
N GLN A 8 -24.20 15.14 -5.85
CA GLN A 8 -23.23 16.07 -5.28
C GLN A 8 -21.97 15.35 -4.78
N ALA A 9 -22.07 14.11 -4.28
CA ALA A 9 -20.90 13.35 -3.86
C ALA A 9 -20.01 12.97 -5.06
N LEU A 10 -20.58 12.78 -6.26
CA LEU A 10 -19.84 12.51 -7.48
C LEU A 10 -19.05 13.75 -7.95
N ASP A 11 -19.66 14.94 -7.90
CA ASP A 11 -18.95 16.18 -8.20
C ASP A 11 -17.88 16.52 -7.13
N GLU A 12 -18.21 16.26 -5.86
CA GLU A 12 -17.32 16.48 -4.72
C GLU A 12 -16.07 15.61 -4.81
N VAL A 13 -16.16 14.31 -5.15
CA VAL A 13 -14.96 13.46 -5.23
C VAL A 13 -13.96 13.99 -6.26
N VAL A 14 -14.42 14.41 -7.44
CA VAL A 14 -13.54 14.97 -8.48
C VAL A 14 -12.87 16.26 -8.00
N THR A 15 -13.66 17.13 -7.37
CA THR A 15 -13.17 18.40 -6.82
C THR A 15 -12.16 18.18 -5.70
N TYR A 16 -12.45 17.27 -4.78
CA TYR A 16 -11.60 17.00 -3.62
C TYR A 16 -10.31 16.30 -4.02
N THR A 17 -10.34 15.36 -4.97
CA THR A 17 -9.11 14.79 -5.53
C THR A 17 -8.26 15.90 -6.16
N SER A 18 -8.87 16.75 -6.99
CA SER A 18 -8.21 17.87 -7.65
C SER A 18 -7.58 18.86 -6.66
N ASP A 19 -8.30 19.24 -5.61
CA ASP A 19 -7.84 20.18 -4.59
C ASP A 19 -6.75 19.60 -3.70
N LEU A 20 -6.90 18.34 -3.25
CA LEU A 20 -5.87 17.67 -2.47
C LEU A 20 -4.56 17.54 -3.27
N ILE A 21 -4.62 17.26 -4.58
CA ILE A 21 -3.44 17.22 -5.45
C ILE A 21 -2.75 18.58 -5.54
N ARG A 22 -3.49 19.69 -5.52
CA ARG A 22 -2.91 21.05 -5.55
C ARG A 22 -2.10 21.39 -4.30
N ILE A 23 -2.35 20.69 -3.20
CA ILE A 23 -1.60 20.84 -1.96
C ILE A 23 -0.36 19.96 -2.05
N ASP A 24 0.80 20.58 -2.27
CA ASP A 24 2.09 19.88 -2.32
C ASP A 24 2.46 19.35 -0.93
N THR A 25 2.32 18.03 -0.77
CA THR A 25 2.67 17.24 0.41
C THR A 25 3.79 16.24 0.06
N THR A 26 4.75 16.68 -0.76
CA THR A 26 5.88 15.84 -1.18
C THR A 26 6.72 15.38 0.01
N ASN A 27 6.74 14.08 0.28
CA ASN A 27 7.61 13.45 1.28
C ASN A 27 8.88 12.87 0.63
N ARG A 28 10.03 13.48 0.93
CA ARG A 28 11.35 12.99 0.44
C ARG A 28 12.01 12.01 1.41
N GLY A 29 11.35 11.72 2.52
CA GLY A 29 11.96 11.19 3.72
C GLY A 29 12.77 12.26 4.47
N GLY A 30 13.06 11.99 5.75
CA GLY A 30 13.85 12.90 6.59
C GLY A 30 13.08 14.09 7.18
N GLY A 31 11.75 14.13 7.02
CA GLY A 31 10.85 15.03 7.76
C GLY A 31 10.69 16.44 7.17
N ASP A 32 10.90 16.62 5.87
CA ASP A 32 10.75 17.91 5.19
C ASP A 32 9.31 18.21 4.71
N CYS A 33 8.47 17.19 4.62
CA CYS A 33 7.09 17.33 4.18
C CYS A 33 6.18 18.01 5.22
N ARG A 34 5.13 18.67 4.71
CA ARG A 34 4.16 19.48 5.47
C ARG A 34 2.73 19.12 5.03
N GLU A 35 2.13 18.12 5.64
CA GLU A 35 0.76 17.66 5.37
C GLU A 35 -0.32 18.59 5.94
N ARG A 36 0.03 19.49 6.87
CA ARG A 36 -0.93 20.35 7.57
C ARG A 36 -1.99 21.01 6.68
N PRO A 37 -1.65 21.62 5.53
CA PRO A 37 -2.69 22.24 4.70
C PRO A 37 -3.68 21.22 4.11
N ALA A 38 -3.22 20.01 3.78
CA ALA A 38 -4.10 18.92 3.31
C ALA A 38 -4.95 18.35 4.45
N ALA A 39 -4.37 18.21 5.65
CA ALA A 39 -5.07 17.81 6.85
C ALA A 39 -6.17 18.82 7.23
N GLU A 40 -5.86 20.11 7.21
CA GLU A 40 -6.84 21.19 7.44
C GLU A 40 -7.94 21.21 6.38
N TYR A 41 -7.61 20.93 5.12
CA TYR A 41 -8.59 20.77 4.04
C TYR A 41 -9.56 19.62 4.33
N ALA A 42 -9.05 18.42 4.63
CA ALA A 42 -9.86 17.25 4.94
C ALA A 42 -10.71 17.46 6.20
N ALA A 43 -10.11 18.01 7.26
CA ALA A 43 -10.80 18.35 8.50
C ALA A 43 -11.95 19.34 8.26
N ALA A 44 -11.73 20.37 7.43
CA ALA A 44 -12.80 21.32 7.09
C ALA A 44 -13.96 20.62 6.37
N ARG A 45 -13.70 19.70 5.44
CA ARG A 45 -14.74 18.92 4.75
C ARG A 45 -15.54 18.01 5.69
N LEU A 46 -14.91 17.44 6.71
CA LEU A 46 -15.58 16.67 7.76
C LEU A 46 -16.42 17.59 8.66
N ALA A 47 -15.85 18.70 9.14
CA ALA A 47 -16.53 19.65 10.03
C ALA A 47 -17.76 20.30 9.37
N ASP A 48 -17.66 20.64 8.09
CA ASP A 48 -18.76 21.16 7.27
C ASP A 48 -19.95 20.16 7.18
N ALA A 49 -19.71 18.86 7.45
CA ALA A 49 -20.71 17.81 7.53
C ALA A 49 -21.14 17.47 8.97
N GLY A 50 -20.72 18.26 9.97
CA GLY A 50 -21.02 18.02 11.37
C GLY A 50 -20.25 16.86 12.00
N ILE A 51 -19.17 16.41 11.35
CA ILE A 51 -18.27 15.38 11.87
C ILE A 51 -17.06 16.10 12.49
N GLU A 52 -16.87 16.00 13.80
CA GLU A 52 -15.82 16.71 14.53
C GLU A 52 -14.44 16.05 14.33
N PRO A 53 -13.49 16.68 13.61
CA PRO A 53 -12.16 16.12 13.39
C PRO A 53 -11.20 16.51 14.51
N THR A 54 -10.29 15.61 14.85
CA THR A 54 -9.15 15.87 15.73
C THR A 54 -7.87 15.91 14.90
N LEU A 55 -7.15 17.03 14.95
CA LEU A 55 -5.85 17.18 14.29
C LEU A 55 -4.72 16.85 15.27
N LEU A 56 -3.78 16.00 14.86
CA LEU A 56 -2.73 15.46 15.72
C LEU A 56 -1.37 15.56 15.02
N GLU A 57 -0.40 16.17 15.69
CA GLU A 57 0.96 16.41 15.15
C GLU A 57 2.01 15.85 16.10
N ARG A 58 2.87 14.95 15.61
CA ARG A 58 4.09 14.53 16.31
C ARG A 58 5.23 15.53 16.10
N ALA A 59 5.36 15.99 14.86
CA ALA A 59 6.33 16.98 14.42
C ALA A 59 5.60 18.10 13.67
N GLU A 60 6.21 19.29 13.66
CA GLU A 60 5.60 20.50 13.08
C GLU A 60 5.15 20.24 11.64
N GLY A 61 3.86 20.42 11.38
CA GLY A 61 3.29 20.29 10.05
C GLY A 61 3.09 18.85 9.54
N ARG A 62 3.50 17.84 10.30
CA ARG A 62 3.23 16.40 10.04
C ARG A 62 1.87 16.04 10.66
N THR A 63 0.81 16.56 10.06
CA THR A 63 -0.53 16.60 10.68
C THR A 63 -1.37 15.42 10.22
N ASN A 64 -1.90 14.69 11.20
CA ASN A 64 -2.90 13.65 11.01
C ASN A 64 -4.30 14.19 11.33
N VAL A 65 -5.34 13.60 10.75
CA VAL A 65 -6.75 13.89 11.04
C VAL A 65 -7.44 12.62 11.47
N VAL A 66 -8.13 12.62 12.61
CA VAL A 66 -8.96 11.49 13.05
C VAL A 66 -10.36 11.98 13.37
N ALA A 67 -11.38 11.26 12.90
CA ALA A 67 -12.78 11.53 13.22
C ALA A 67 -13.57 10.24 13.42
N ARG A 68 -14.68 10.31 14.14
CA ARG A 68 -15.58 9.17 14.36
C ARG A 68 -17.02 9.54 14.02
N ILE A 69 -17.68 8.66 13.30
CA ILE A 69 -19.11 8.71 12.99
C ILE A 69 -19.76 7.58 13.77
N GLU A 70 -20.67 7.93 14.69
CA GLU A 70 -21.37 6.94 15.52
C GLU A 70 -22.40 6.14 14.71
N GLY A 71 -22.24 4.82 14.74
CA GLY A 71 -23.15 3.86 14.14
C GLY A 71 -24.46 3.71 14.91
N THR A 72 -25.36 2.92 14.35
CA THR A 72 -26.68 2.62 14.94
C THR A 72 -26.66 1.37 15.84
N ASP A 73 -25.65 0.51 15.70
CA ASP A 73 -25.48 -0.71 16.49
C ASP A 73 -24.20 -0.62 17.37
N PRO A 74 -24.32 -0.30 18.66
CA PRO A 74 -23.18 -0.17 19.57
C PRO A 74 -22.50 -1.51 19.90
N SER A 75 -23.09 -2.65 19.51
CA SER A 75 -22.48 -3.97 19.71
C SER A 75 -21.57 -4.38 18.55
N ALA A 76 -21.64 -3.67 17.43
CA ALA A 76 -20.82 -3.96 16.27
C ALA A 76 -19.44 -3.29 16.41
N GLY A 77 -18.37 -4.04 16.11
CA GLY A 77 -17.02 -3.48 16.01
C GLY A 77 -16.96 -2.35 14.99
N ALA A 78 -16.20 -1.31 15.30
CA ALA A 78 -16.01 -0.15 14.44
C ALA A 78 -15.14 -0.53 13.21
N LEU A 79 -15.38 0.16 12.10
CA LEU A 79 -14.61 0.04 10.87
C LEU A 79 -13.69 1.27 10.72
N LEU A 80 -12.38 1.03 10.57
CA LEU A 80 -11.41 2.08 10.26
C LEU A 80 -11.35 2.31 8.75
N LEU A 81 -11.51 3.55 8.30
CA LEU A 81 -11.18 4.00 6.95
C LEU A 81 -9.92 4.84 7.07
N HIS A 82 -8.83 4.43 6.44
CA HIS A 82 -7.62 5.22 6.50
C HIS A 82 -6.97 5.43 5.14
N GLY A 83 -6.31 6.57 5.03
CA GLY A 83 -5.47 6.93 3.90
C GLY A 83 -4.43 7.96 4.30
N HIS A 84 -3.41 8.17 3.47
CA HIS A 84 -2.30 9.07 3.73
C HIS A 84 -2.37 10.31 2.84
N LEU A 85 -1.92 11.44 3.39
CA LEU A 85 -1.99 12.75 2.76
C LEU A 85 -0.72 13.13 2.03
N ASP A 86 0.41 12.49 2.36
CA ASP A 86 1.68 12.70 1.67
C ASP A 86 1.73 12.01 0.32
N VAL A 87 2.75 12.37 -0.46
CA VAL A 87 2.99 11.78 -1.77
C VAL A 87 4.49 11.69 -2.04
N VAL A 88 4.93 10.72 -2.83
CA VAL A 88 6.32 10.68 -3.29
C VAL A 88 6.73 11.89 -4.15
N PRO A 89 8.05 12.18 -4.27
CA PRO A 89 8.54 13.27 -5.11
C PRO A 89 8.13 13.17 -6.58
N ALA A 90 7.92 14.34 -7.19
CA ALA A 90 7.68 14.49 -8.62
C ALA A 90 8.54 15.62 -9.20
N ALA A 91 9.28 15.33 -10.27
CA ALA A 91 10.07 16.32 -10.99
C ALA A 91 9.24 16.95 -12.09
N ALA A 92 8.78 18.20 -11.91
CA ALA A 92 7.86 18.85 -12.84
C ALA A 92 8.35 18.92 -14.30
N ALA A 93 9.66 18.88 -14.54
CA ALA A 93 10.25 18.88 -15.88
C ALA A 93 9.98 17.58 -16.66
N ASP A 94 9.71 16.47 -15.97
CA ASP A 94 9.44 15.18 -16.58
C ASP A 94 7.95 15.00 -16.92
N TRP A 95 7.09 15.89 -16.42
CA TRP A 95 5.64 15.74 -16.51
C TRP A 95 5.03 16.54 -17.66
N SER A 96 4.04 15.95 -18.32
CA SER A 96 3.22 16.58 -19.36
C SER A 96 2.32 17.69 -18.79
N VAL A 97 1.94 17.57 -17.51
CA VAL A 97 1.17 18.55 -16.75
C VAL A 97 1.84 18.71 -15.39
N HIS A 98 1.90 19.93 -14.84
CA HIS A 98 2.53 20.13 -13.53
C HIS A 98 1.97 19.16 -12.48
N PRO A 99 2.81 18.44 -11.72
CA PRO A 99 2.38 17.33 -10.86
C PRO A 99 1.40 17.76 -9.76
N PHE A 100 1.47 19.01 -9.32
CA PHE A 100 0.54 19.59 -8.32
C PHE A 100 -0.49 20.55 -8.94
N SER A 101 -0.88 20.33 -10.20
CA SER A 101 -1.90 21.17 -10.86
C SER A 101 -3.32 20.84 -10.43
N GLY A 102 -3.60 19.57 -10.12
CA GLY A 102 -4.95 19.04 -9.98
C GLY A 102 -5.79 19.23 -11.23
N GLU A 103 -5.18 19.37 -12.42
CA GLU A 103 -5.90 19.73 -13.64
C GLU A 103 -6.93 18.66 -13.99
N ILE A 104 -8.19 19.05 -14.21
CA ILE A 104 -9.24 18.17 -14.70
C ILE A 104 -9.32 18.38 -16.22
N ARG A 105 -8.79 17.42 -16.98
CA ARG A 105 -8.74 17.51 -18.45
C ARG A 105 -8.89 16.13 -19.07
N ASP A 106 -9.63 16.05 -20.17
CA ASP A 106 -9.82 14.82 -20.95
C ASP A 106 -10.42 13.65 -20.14
N GLY A 107 -11.32 13.96 -19.21
CA GLY A 107 -12.02 12.96 -18.40
C GLY A 107 -11.18 12.33 -17.28
N VAL A 108 -10.02 12.90 -16.97
CA VAL A 108 -9.15 12.48 -15.87
C VAL A 108 -8.77 13.66 -14.98
N VAL A 109 -8.43 13.39 -13.72
CA VAL A 109 -7.79 14.34 -12.80
C VAL A 109 -6.29 14.06 -12.80
N TRP A 110 -5.50 15.06 -13.18
CA TRP A 110 -4.04 14.96 -13.31
C TRP A 110 -3.33 15.39 -12.04
N GLY A 111 -2.32 14.61 -11.66
CA GLY A 111 -1.30 15.00 -10.71
C GLY A 111 -0.83 13.88 -9.78
N ARG A 112 0.25 14.17 -9.07
CA ARG A 112 0.82 13.29 -8.06
C ARG A 112 -0.16 13.13 -6.89
N GLY A 113 -0.50 11.89 -6.55
CA GLY A 113 -1.52 11.54 -5.57
C GLY A 113 -2.90 11.26 -6.15
N ALA A 114 -3.07 11.35 -7.47
CA ALA A 114 -4.31 10.97 -8.14
C ALA A 114 -4.65 9.47 -8.00
N VAL A 115 -3.65 8.62 -7.80
CA VAL A 115 -3.76 7.18 -7.57
C VAL A 115 -3.32 6.83 -6.15
N ASP A 116 -2.25 7.46 -5.66
CA ASP A 116 -1.63 7.11 -4.37
C ASP A 116 -1.43 8.34 -3.45
N MET A 117 -2.39 8.64 -2.56
CA MET A 117 -3.72 8.02 -2.50
C MET A 117 -4.86 9.02 -2.25
N LYS A 118 -4.66 10.29 -2.63
CA LYS A 118 -5.62 11.39 -2.40
C LYS A 118 -6.97 11.19 -3.10
N ASN A 119 -7.04 10.29 -4.08
CA ASN A 119 -8.33 9.85 -4.65
C ASN A 119 -9.20 9.12 -3.61
N MET A 120 -8.62 8.19 -2.85
CA MET A 120 -9.35 7.42 -1.84
C MET A 120 -9.77 8.33 -0.69
N ASP A 121 -8.92 9.26 -0.27
CA ASP A 121 -9.28 10.28 0.71
C ASP A 121 -10.48 11.11 0.25
N ALA A 122 -10.45 11.56 -1.00
CA ALA A 122 -11.56 12.28 -1.61
C ALA A 122 -12.85 11.43 -1.67
N MET A 123 -12.75 10.13 -1.97
CA MET A 123 -13.90 9.21 -1.95
C MET A 123 -14.51 9.09 -0.55
N ILE A 124 -13.67 8.89 0.48
CA ILE A 124 -14.11 8.84 1.88
C ILE A 124 -14.84 10.14 2.24
N LEU A 125 -14.23 11.29 1.97
CA LEU A 125 -14.80 12.61 2.25
C LEU A 125 -16.15 12.81 1.54
N ALA A 126 -16.24 12.47 0.26
CA ALA A 126 -17.47 12.61 -0.53
C ALA A 126 -18.61 11.73 0.01
N VAL A 127 -18.32 10.46 0.35
CA VAL A 127 -19.32 9.52 0.87
C VAL A 127 -19.88 10.00 2.21
N VAL A 128 -19.02 10.32 3.18
CA VAL A 128 -19.49 10.68 4.53
C VAL A 128 -20.20 12.03 4.57
N ARG A 129 -19.83 12.95 3.67
CA ARG A 129 -20.58 14.21 3.48
C ARG A 129 -21.93 13.97 2.83
N GLY A 130 -22.01 13.07 1.85
CA GLY A 130 -23.26 12.60 1.26
C GLY A 130 -24.19 12.02 2.33
N TRP A 131 -23.66 11.22 3.25
CA TRP A 131 -24.42 10.68 4.38
C TRP A 131 -24.97 11.78 5.29
N ALA A 132 -24.15 12.77 5.65
CA ALA A 132 -24.60 13.88 6.48
C ALA A 132 -25.76 14.66 5.82
N ARG A 133 -25.70 14.91 4.50
CA ARG A 133 -26.79 15.55 3.75
C ARG A 133 -28.08 14.71 3.73
N GLN A 134 -27.94 13.40 3.62
CA GLN A 134 -29.06 12.45 3.55
C GLN A 134 -29.59 12.02 4.92
N GLY A 135 -28.92 12.38 6.03
CA GLY A 135 -29.25 11.90 7.37
C GLY A 135 -28.97 10.41 7.58
N VAL A 136 -28.03 9.84 6.82
CA VAL A 136 -27.66 8.43 6.89
C VAL A 136 -26.70 8.21 8.04
N ARG A 137 -26.97 7.17 8.84
CA ARG A 137 -26.06 6.67 9.87
C ARG A 137 -25.67 5.23 9.54
N PRO A 138 -24.38 4.87 9.57
CA PRO A 138 -23.94 3.51 9.32
C PRO A 138 -24.41 2.56 10.42
N ARG A 139 -24.36 1.24 10.15
CA ARG A 139 -24.63 0.23 11.18
C ARG A 139 -23.56 0.26 12.26
N ARG A 140 -22.30 0.15 11.84
CA ARG A 140 -21.11 0.18 12.70
C ARG A 140 -20.61 1.61 12.86
N ASP A 141 -19.88 1.88 13.93
CA ASP A 141 -19.05 3.08 13.99
C ASP A 141 -18.06 3.09 12.82
N VAL A 142 -17.88 4.27 12.22
CA VAL A 142 -16.85 4.51 11.20
C VAL A 142 -15.82 5.46 11.78
N VAL A 143 -14.59 5.01 11.89
CA VAL A 143 -13.44 5.85 12.28
C VAL A 143 -12.68 6.20 11.02
N ILE A 144 -12.40 7.48 10.81
CA ILE A 144 -11.64 7.98 9.66
C ILE A 144 -10.28 8.43 10.18
N ALA A 145 -9.20 8.02 9.53
CA ALA A 145 -7.86 8.52 9.79
C ALA A 145 -7.16 8.92 8.49
N PHE A 146 -6.86 10.21 8.34
CA PHE A 146 -5.95 10.70 7.30
C PHE A 146 -4.58 10.93 7.92
N THR A 147 -3.58 10.20 7.46
CA THR A 147 -2.26 10.12 8.09
C THR A 147 -1.22 10.95 7.34
N ALA A 148 -0.16 11.31 8.06
CA ALA A 148 1.06 11.84 7.47
C ALA A 148 2.11 10.71 7.33
N ASP A 149 3.19 10.95 6.61
CA ASP A 149 4.42 10.14 6.65
C ASP A 149 4.34 8.69 6.15
N GLU A 150 3.30 8.26 5.44
CA GLU A 150 3.19 6.87 4.94
C GLU A 150 4.32 6.57 3.95
N GLU A 151 4.54 7.50 3.00
CA GLU A 151 5.50 7.39 1.89
C GLU A 151 6.97 7.40 2.33
N ALA A 152 7.22 7.38 3.64
CA ALA A 152 8.54 7.25 4.23
C ALA A 152 8.59 6.23 5.38
N SER A 153 8.16 6.62 6.59
CA SER A 153 8.42 5.83 7.80
C SER A 153 7.22 5.54 8.67
N ALA A 154 6.09 6.18 8.40
CA ALA A 154 4.89 6.22 9.21
C ALA A 154 5.09 6.71 10.66
N VAL A 155 6.29 7.11 11.07
CA VAL A 155 6.64 7.48 12.45
C VAL A 155 5.89 8.73 12.91
N ASP A 156 5.72 9.71 12.04
CA ASP A 156 4.90 10.91 12.34
C ASP A 156 3.41 10.71 12.04
N GLY A 157 3.08 9.58 11.41
CA GLY A 157 1.79 9.21 10.86
C GLY A 157 0.98 8.23 11.70
N SER A 158 0.50 7.19 11.04
CA SER A 158 -0.17 6.03 11.65
C SER A 158 0.65 5.40 12.78
N GLY A 159 1.99 5.45 12.70
CA GLY A 159 2.92 5.04 13.74
C GLY A 159 2.67 5.77 15.06
N PHE A 160 2.66 7.10 14.98
CA PHE A 160 2.34 7.98 16.10
C PHE A 160 0.92 7.78 16.62
N LEU A 161 -0.06 7.65 15.72
CA LEU A 161 -1.46 7.45 16.09
C LEU A 161 -1.65 6.15 16.89
N ALA A 162 -1.08 5.04 16.41
CA ALA A 162 -1.18 3.77 17.10
C ALA A 162 -0.42 3.75 18.45
N ASP A 163 0.75 4.37 18.53
CA ASP A 163 1.57 4.34 19.74
C ASP A 163 1.12 5.32 20.82
N ARG A 164 0.61 6.50 20.43
CA ARG A 164 0.33 7.62 21.35
C ARG A 164 -1.15 7.97 21.47
N HIS A 165 -1.95 7.60 20.50
CA HIS A 165 -3.39 7.85 20.47
C HIS A 165 -4.25 6.60 20.23
N PRO A 166 -3.91 5.40 20.77
CA PRO A 166 -4.66 4.18 20.50
C PRO A 166 -6.13 4.26 20.90
N GLY A 167 -6.47 5.09 21.90
CA GLY A 167 -7.84 5.30 22.36
C GLY A 167 -8.80 5.88 21.31
N LEU A 168 -8.29 6.53 20.26
CA LEU A 168 -9.14 7.02 19.16
C LEU A 168 -9.68 5.87 18.29
N PHE A 169 -8.99 4.73 18.32
CA PHE A 169 -9.30 3.52 17.56
C PHE A 169 -9.94 2.44 18.43
N GLU A 170 -10.37 2.78 19.65
CA GLU A 170 -11.03 1.82 20.54
C GLU A 170 -12.29 1.25 19.85
N GLY A 171 -12.43 -0.07 19.93
CA GLY A 171 -13.52 -0.81 19.28
C GLY A 171 -13.35 -1.04 17.79
N CYS A 172 -12.33 -0.49 17.12
CA CYS A 172 -12.02 -0.86 15.73
C CYS A 172 -11.57 -2.32 15.67
N THR A 173 -12.27 -3.12 14.86
CA THR A 173 -11.92 -4.53 14.64
C THR A 173 -11.33 -4.76 13.26
N GLU A 174 -11.76 -3.96 12.30
CA GLU A 174 -11.45 -4.10 10.88
C GLU A 174 -11.14 -2.73 10.29
N GLY A 175 -10.35 -2.68 9.22
CA GLY A 175 -10.06 -1.46 8.50
C GLY A 175 -9.92 -1.68 7.00
N ILE A 176 -10.23 -0.64 6.22
CA ILE A 176 -9.95 -0.59 4.80
C ILE A 176 -9.08 0.62 4.46
N SER A 177 -8.22 0.44 3.46
CA SER A 177 -7.18 1.40 3.10
C SER A 177 -6.84 1.39 1.62
N GLU A 178 -5.66 1.92 1.29
CA GLU A 178 -5.12 2.01 -0.06
C GLU A 178 -4.91 0.66 -0.74
N SER A 179 -4.68 0.75 -2.04
CA SER A 179 -4.41 -0.40 -2.91
C SER A 179 -5.57 -1.41 -3.00
N GLY A 180 -5.61 -2.19 -4.08
CA GLY A 180 -6.70 -3.13 -4.33
C GLY A 180 -8.03 -2.50 -4.78
N ALA A 181 -9.00 -3.34 -5.13
CA ALA A 181 -10.31 -3.04 -5.71
C ALA A 181 -10.33 -2.22 -7.02
N PHE A 182 -9.17 -2.00 -7.65
CA PHE A 182 -9.08 -1.43 -8.99
C PHE A 182 -9.33 -2.48 -10.08
N THR A 183 -9.63 -2.08 -11.31
CA THR A 183 -9.73 -3.03 -12.43
C THR A 183 -8.36 -3.43 -12.97
N PHE A 184 -8.05 -4.71 -12.94
CA PHE A 184 -6.99 -5.35 -13.70
C PHE A 184 -7.57 -5.99 -14.96
N HIS A 185 -7.08 -5.56 -16.14
CA HIS A 185 -7.45 -6.15 -17.43
C HIS A 185 -6.43 -7.20 -17.84
N ASP A 186 -6.90 -8.40 -18.18
CA ASP A 186 -6.04 -9.50 -18.61
C ASP A 186 -5.70 -9.49 -20.11
N GLY A 187 -6.21 -8.50 -20.86
CA GLY A 187 -6.05 -8.38 -22.31
C GLY A 187 -6.97 -9.28 -23.14
N ALA A 188 -7.83 -10.09 -22.51
CA ALA A 188 -8.87 -10.90 -23.16
C ALA A 188 -10.29 -10.36 -22.90
N GLY A 189 -10.39 -9.11 -22.43
CA GLY A 189 -11.64 -8.45 -22.10
C GLY A 189 -12.21 -8.78 -20.71
N ARG A 190 -11.49 -9.55 -19.87
CA ARG A 190 -11.93 -9.83 -18.49
C ARG A 190 -11.46 -8.74 -17.54
N GLN A 191 -12.37 -8.36 -16.64
CA GLN A 191 -12.13 -7.40 -15.57
C GLN A 191 -11.93 -8.15 -14.25
N ILE A 192 -10.74 -8.07 -13.69
CA ILE A 192 -10.40 -8.69 -12.41
C ILE A 192 -10.27 -7.58 -11.36
N TYR A 193 -10.85 -7.75 -10.18
CA TYR A 193 -10.81 -6.78 -9.09
C TYR A 193 -10.06 -7.39 -7.89
N PRO A 194 -8.74 -7.21 -7.78
CA PRO A 194 -7.95 -7.74 -6.68
C PRO A 194 -8.25 -6.99 -5.37
N ILE A 195 -8.84 -7.62 -4.36
CA ILE A 195 -8.99 -7.04 -3.02
C ILE A 195 -7.81 -7.47 -2.16
N ALA A 196 -7.06 -6.51 -1.62
CA ALA A 196 -5.88 -6.86 -0.84
C ALA A 196 -6.27 -7.42 0.54
N ALA A 197 -5.83 -8.63 0.83
CA ALA A 197 -6.00 -9.31 2.11
C ALA A 197 -4.64 -9.80 2.67
N GLY A 198 -3.54 -9.32 2.12
CA GLY A 198 -2.23 -9.57 2.68
C GLY A 198 -1.18 -8.63 2.12
N GLU A 199 -0.09 -8.47 2.86
CA GLU A 199 1.03 -7.61 2.51
C GLU A 199 2.34 -8.31 2.86
N ARG A 200 3.36 -8.14 2.02
CA ARG A 200 4.70 -8.62 2.36
C ARG A 200 5.32 -7.74 3.45
N GLY A 201 6.10 -8.38 4.31
CA GLY A 201 6.95 -7.67 5.26
C GLY A 201 8.11 -7.00 4.55
N THR A 202 8.55 -5.87 5.09
CA THR A 202 9.72 -5.13 4.59
C THR A 202 10.91 -5.46 5.46
N ALA A 203 12.04 -5.78 4.84
CA ALA A 203 13.29 -6.14 5.48
C ALA A 203 14.45 -5.47 4.73
N TRP A 204 14.58 -4.16 4.83
CA TRP A 204 15.73 -3.46 4.25
C TRP A 204 16.93 -3.68 5.14
N LEU A 205 17.97 -4.28 4.58
CA LEU A 205 19.14 -4.72 5.33
C LEU A 205 20.33 -3.81 5.05
N LYS A 206 21.12 -3.55 6.07
CA LYS A 206 22.49 -3.03 5.93
C LYS A 206 23.46 -4.14 6.27
N LEU A 207 24.32 -4.48 5.32
CA LEU A 207 25.37 -5.48 5.47
C LEU A 207 26.71 -4.77 5.63
N THR A 208 27.51 -5.20 6.60
CA THR A 208 28.83 -4.62 6.86
C THR A 208 29.88 -5.72 6.95
N ALA A 209 30.90 -5.64 6.11
CA ALA A 209 32.08 -6.49 6.20
C ALA A 209 33.28 -5.67 6.66
N ARG A 210 34.05 -6.21 7.60
CA ARG A 210 35.29 -5.58 8.09
C ARG A 210 36.51 -6.41 7.73
N GLY A 211 37.62 -5.71 7.56
CA GLY A 211 38.86 -6.27 7.08
C GLY A 211 40.07 -5.43 7.51
N ARG A 212 41.25 -5.86 7.08
CA ARG A 212 42.50 -5.17 7.35
C ARG A 212 42.81 -4.22 6.20
N ALA A 213 42.88 -2.93 6.49
CA ALA A 213 43.34 -1.95 5.51
C ALA A 213 44.80 -2.20 5.12
N GLY A 214 45.17 -1.91 3.88
CA GLY A 214 46.54 -2.13 3.41
C GLY A 214 46.82 -1.66 1.99
N HIS A 215 48.08 -1.74 1.58
CA HIS A 215 48.46 -1.46 0.20
C HIS A 215 48.02 -2.59 -0.74
N GLY A 216 47.41 -2.26 -1.88
CA GLY A 216 46.84 -3.23 -2.82
C GLY A 216 47.83 -4.25 -3.39
N SER A 217 49.14 -3.98 -3.32
CA SER A 217 50.19 -4.90 -3.76
C SER A 217 50.59 -5.95 -2.70
N LYS A 218 50.04 -5.90 -1.49
CA LYS A 218 50.37 -6.82 -0.40
C LYS A 218 49.35 -7.96 -0.33
N VAL A 219 49.81 -9.13 0.10
CA VAL A 219 48.91 -10.26 0.39
C VAL A 219 47.98 -9.88 1.55
N ASN A 220 46.67 -9.96 1.32
CA ASN A 220 45.66 -9.67 2.32
C ASN A 220 44.55 -10.72 2.25
N ARG A 221 44.37 -11.48 3.33
CA ARG A 221 43.32 -12.50 3.47
C ARG A 221 42.08 -11.98 4.20
N ASP A 222 42.16 -10.77 4.74
CA ASP A 222 41.12 -10.11 5.52
C ASP A 222 40.54 -8.95 4.70
N ASN A 223 40.12 -9.23 3.46
CA ASN A 223 39.65 -8.20 2.54
C ASN A 223 38.13 -8.01 2.68
N ALA A 224 37.72 -6.86 3.21
CA ALA A 224 36.32 -6.50 3.41
C ALA A 224 35.49 -6.58 2.12
N VAL A 225 36.07 -6.12 1.00
CA VAL A 225 35.40 -6.11 -0.31
C VAL A 225 35.10 -7.54 -0.77
N THR A 226 36.08 -8.44 -0.68
CA THR A 226 35.91 -9.83 -1.11
C THR A 226 34.91 -10.59 -0.23
N ARG A 227 34.95 -10.36 1.10
CA ARG A 227 33.99 -10.94 2.04
C ARG A 227 32.55 -10.51 1.72
N LEU A 228 32.33 -9.21 1.58
CA LEU A 228 31.02 -8.66 1.28
C LEU A 228 30.51 -9.10 -0.10
N ALA A 229 31.36 -9.02 -1.12
CA ALA A 229 31.01 -9.44 -2.48
C ALA A 229 30.58 -10.92 -2.54
N ALA A 230 31.26 -11.79 -1.78
CA ALA A 230 30.89 -13.19 -1.70
C ALA A 230 29.52 -13.40 -1.01
N ALA A 231 29.20 -12.64 0.04
CA ALA A 231 27.89 -12.67 0.69
C ALA A 231 26.79 -12.16 -0.24
N ILE A 232 26.99 -11.01 -0.89
CA ILE A 232 26.05 -10.44 -1.86
C ILE A 232 25.77 -11.42 -3.00
N ALA A 233 26.82 -12.06 -3.56
CA ALA A 233 26.66 -13.04 -4.63
C ALA A 233 25.82 -14.25 -4.17
N ARG A 234 26.02 -14.73 -2.94
CA ARG A 234 25.19 -15.80 -2.36
C ARG A 234 23.74 -15.35 -2.16
N ILE A 235 23.50 -14.11 -1.73
CA ILE A 235 22.16 -13.54 -1.56
C ILE A 235 21.44 -13.43 -2.91
N GLY A 236 22.08 -12.80 -3.90
CA GLY A 236 21.49 -12.60 -5.22
C GLY A 236 21.26 -13.90 -6.01
N ALA A 237 21.99 -14.97 -5.69
CA ALA A 237 21.80 -16.29 -6.30
C ALA A 237 20.87 -17.22 -5.51
N HIS A 238 20.32 -16.77 -4.36
CA HIS A 238 19.50 -17.63 -3.53
C HIS A 238 18.07 -17.74 -4.09
N GLU A 239 17.69 -18.96 -4.49
CA GLU A 239 16.31 -19.29 -4.83
C GLU A 239 15.49 -19.52 -3.55
N TRP A 240 14.53 -18.64 -3.30
CA TRP A 240 13.63 -18.77 -2.17
C TRP A 240 12.56 -19.84 -2.42
N PRO A 241 12.23 -20.67 -1.41
CA PRO A 241 11.21 -21.69 -1.57
C PRO A 241 9.81 -21.07 -1.67
N LEU A 242 8.89 -21.79 -2.33
CA LEU A 242 7.48 -21.41 -2.40
C LEU A 242 6.85 -21.34 -0.99
N ARG A 243 6.13 -20.25 -0.74
CA ARG A 243 5.41 -19.96 0.51
C ARG A 243 4.03 -19.41 0.15
N LEU A 244 3.14 -20.32 -0.26
CA LEU A 244 1.76 -19.96 -0.60
C LEU A 244 0.95 -19.76 0.69
N THR A 245 0.70 -18.50 1.04
CA THR A 245 -0.18 -18.13 2.15
C THR A 245 -1.65 -18.44 1.81
N PRO A 246 -2.56 -18.52 2.80
CA PRO A 246 -4.00 -18.59 2.58
C PRO A 246 -4.50 -17.64 1.49
N THR A 247 -4.11 -16.36 1.53
CA THR A 247 -4.52 -15.35 0.53
C THR A 247 -4.04 -15.70 -0.87
N VAL A 248 -2.77 -16.08 -1.02
CA VAL A 248 -2.18 -16.45 -2.33
C VAL A 248 -2.81 -17.73 -2.89
N ARG A 249 -3.11 -18.71 -2.03
CA ARG A 249 -3.81 -19.95 -2.43
C ARG A 249 -5.22 -19.65 -2.93
N ALA A 250 -5.94 -18.79 -2.23
CA ALA A 250 -7.29 -18.38 -2.63
C ALA A 250 -7.26 -17.63 -3.97
N ALA A 251 -6.30 -16.69 -4.15
CA ALA A 251 -6.09 -15.99 -5.41
C ALA A 251 -5.82 -16.96 -6.58
N LEU A 252 -4.87 -17.89 -6.42
CA LEU A 252 -4.55 -18.89 -7.45
C LEU A 252 -5.74 -19.79 -7.77
N THR A 253 -6.54 -20.17 -6.77
CA THR A 253 -7.73 -21.01 -6.95
C THR A 253 -8.82 -20.26 -7.72
N GLU A 254 -9.12 -19.01 -7.33
CA GLU A 254 -10.14 -18.20 -8.01
C GLU A 254 -9.72 -17.82 -9.43
N LEU A 255 -8.45 -17.49 -9.65
CA LEU A 255 -7.92 -17.24 -10.98
C LEU A 255 -7.95 -18.51 -11.84
N ALA A 256 -7.53 -19.67 -11.33
CA ALA A 256 -7.61 -20.92 -12.08
C ALA A 256 -9.06 -21.25 -12.48
N ALA A 257 -10.01 -21.08 -11.55
CA ALA A 257 -11.43 -21.28 -11.82
C ALA A 257 -11.95 -20.32 -12.89
N LEU A 258 -11.60 -19.04 -12.81
CA LEU A 258 -11.97 -18.00 -13.78
C LEU A 258 -11.50 -18.34 -15.20
N TYR A 259 -10.34 -18.97 -15.33
CA TYR A 259 -9.74 -19.34 -16.61
C TYR A 259 -10.08 -20.78 -17.05
N GLY A 260 -10.86 -21.52 -16.26
CA GLY A 260 -11.19 -22.92 -16.53
C GLY A 260 -9.97 -23.87 -16.49
N ILE A 261 -8.98 -23.55 -15.65
CA ILE A 261 -7.74 -24.31 -15.48
C ILE A 261 -7.82 -25.15 -14.20
N GLU A 262 -7.27 -26.36 -14.23
CA GLU A 262 -7.11 -27.17 -13.02
C GLU A 262 -6.10 -26.52 -12.04
N THR A 263 -6.51 -26.36 -10.78
CA THR A 263 -5.66 -25.80 -9.74
C THR A 263 -4.65 -26.85 -9.25
N ASP A 264 -3.45 -26.87 -9.85
CA ASP A 264 -2.32 -27.65 -9.35
C ASP A 264 -1.34 -26.73 -8.59
N LEU A 265 -1.40 -26.78 -7.25
CA LEU A 265 -0.49 -26.02 -6.39
C LEU A 265 0.86 -26.71 -6.15
N THR A 266 1.09 -27.88 -6.75
CA THR A 266 2.38 -28.59 -6.70
C THR A 266 3.33 -28.14 -7.81
N ASP A 267 2.79 -27.65 -8.93
CA ASP A 267 3.53 -27.03 -10.03
C ASP A 267 3.00 -25.59 -10.29
N VAL A 268 3.37 -24.68 -9.39
CA VAL A 268 2.90 -23.28 -9.43
C VAL A 268 3.41 -22.59 -10.69
N ASP A 269 4.64 -22.85 -11.13
CA ASP A 269 5.21 -22.16 -12.29
C ASP A 269 4.43 -22.51 -13.57
N ALA A 270 4.04 -23.79 -13.76
CA ALA A 270 3.15 -24.17 -14.86
C ALA A 270 1.74 -23.59 -14.74
N LEU A 271 1.23 -23.37 -13.52
CA LEU A 271 -0.04 -22.68 -13.30
C LEU A 271 0.05 -21.20 -13.72
N LEU A 272 1.12 -20.49 -13.34
CA LEU A 272 1.34 -19.09 -13.74
C LEU A 272 1.41 -18.94 -15.26
N GLU A 273 2.10 -19.84 -15.95
CA GLU A 273 2.17 -19.82 -17.42
C GLU A 273 0.77 -19.89 -18.06
N LYS A 274 -0.11 -20.73 -17.52
CA LYS A 274 -1.50 -20.87 -18.02
C LYS A 274 -2.38 -19.66 -17.67
N LEU A 275 -2.12 -18.99 -16.55
CA LEU A 275 -2.82 -17.75 -16.17
C LEU A 275 -2.46 -16.56 -17.06
N GLY A 276 -1.32 -16.63 -17.76
CA GLY A 276 -0.89 -15.57 -18.68
C GLY A 276 -0.75 -14.22 -17.94
N PRO A 277 -1.32 -13.12 -18.47
CA PRO A 277 -1.19 -11.79 -17.86
C PRO A 277 -1.64 -11.72 -16.39
N ALA A 278 -2.65 -12.49 -15.97
CA ALA A 278 -3.13 -12.49 -14.58
C ALA A 278 -2.14 -13.07 -13.58
N ALA A 279 -1.11 -13.80 -14.03
CA ALA A 279 -0.02 -14.25 -13.16
C ALA A 279 0.67 -13.09 -12.42
N LYS A 280 0.68 -11.89 -13.01
CA LYS A 280 1.25 -10.67 -12.41
C LYS A 280 0.60 -10.29 -11.08
N LEU A 281 -0.64 -10.72 -10.82
CA LEU A 281 -1.34 -10.46 -9.56
C LEU A 281 -0.82 -11.32 -8.39
N VAL A 282 -0.10 -12.41 -8.67
CA VAL A 282 0.31 -13.39 -7.64
C VAL A 282 1.82 -13.65 -7.64
N GLU A 283 2.47 -13.60 -8.79
CA GLU A 283 3.91 -13.90 -8.97
C GLU A 283 4.83 -13.19 -7.96
N PRO A 284 4.66 -11.88 -7.67
CA PRO A 284 5.53 -11.18 -6.72
C PRO A 284 5.38 -11.62 -5.25
N THR A 285 4.41 -12.47 -4.95
CA THR A 285 4.00 -12.85 -3.58
C THR A 285 4.02 -14.37 -3.35
N LEU A 286 4.74 -15.12 -4.18
CA LEU A 286 4.85 -16.57 -4.03
C LEU A 286 5.96 -16.99 -3.05
N ARG A 287 6.92 -16.09 -2.80
CA ARG A 287 8.21 -16.38 -2.17
C ARG A 287 8.69 -15.17 -1.39
N ASN A 288 9.57 -15.41 -0.42
CA ASN A 288 10.46 -14.37 0.10
C ASN A 288 11.40 -13.87 -1.02
N SER A 289 12.04 -12.72 -0.83
CA SER A 289 13.06 -12.21 -1.77
C SER A 289 14.09 -11.36 -1.05
N ALA A 290 15.32 -11.33 -1.57
CA ALA A 290 16.39 -10.49 -1.08
C ALA A 290 17.24 -10.02 -2.26
N ASN A 291 17.08 -8.75 -2.64
CA ASN A 291 17.73 -8.17 -3.82
C ASN A 291 18.81 -7.17 -3.38
N PRO A 292 20.10 -7.39 -3.69
CA PRO A 292 21.14 -6.39 -3.47
C PRO A 292 20.88 -5.13 -4.30
N THR A 293 20.83 -3.96 -3.66
CA THR A 293 20.48 -2.69 -4.30
C THR A 293 21.58 -1.63 -4.23
N MET A 294 22.45 -1.69 -3.22
CA MET A 294 23.56 -0.74 -3.06
C MET A 294 24.84 -1.44 -2.63
N LEU A 295 25.98 -0.94 -3.08
CA LEU A 295 27.32 -1.40 -2.69
C LEU A 295 28.27 -0.20 -2.61
N ASP A 296 28.90 -0.02 -1.46
CA ASP A 296 29.92 1.01 -1.20
C ASP A 296 31.19 0.38 -0.61
N ALA A 297 32.31 0.52 -1.33
CA ALA A 297 33.58 -0.05 -0.92
C ALA A 297 34.79 0.60 -1.62
N GLY A 298 35.78 1.03 -0.81
CA GLY A 298 37.06 1.53 -1.30
C GLY A 298 37.03 2.98 -1.79
N TYR A 299 38.20 3.62 -1.79
CA TYR A 299 38.33 5.04 -2.15
C TYR A 299 39.58 5.34 -3.01
N LYS A 300 40.44 4.34 -3.24
CA LYS A 300 41.63 4.46 -4.07
C LYS A 300 42.09 3.09 -4.56
N ILE A 301 42.42 2.97 -5.84
CA ILE A 301 42.72 1.68 -6.50
C ILE A 301 43.85 0.87 -5.85
N ASN A 302 44.86 1.53 -5.26
CA ASN A 302 46.00 0.86 -4.63
C ASN A 302 45.85 0.73 -3.10
N VAL A 303 44.64 0.90 -2.56
CA VAL A 303 44.34 0.79 -1.14
C VAL A 303 43.23 -0.23 -0.92
N ILE A 304 43.51 -1.23 -0.10
CA ILE A 304 42.52 -2.18 0.41
C ILE A 304 41.78 -1.49 1.55
N PRO A 305 40.44 -1.31 1.47
CA PRO A 305 39.68 -0.68 2.54
C PRO A 305 39.54 -1.59 3.76
N GLY A 306 39.37 -0.98 4.93
CA GLY A 306 39.07 -1.71 6.17
C GLY A 306 37.60 -2.11 6.31
N GLU A 307 36.72 -1.53 5.51
CA GLU A 307 35.27 -1.75 5.57
C GLU A 307 34.66 -1.74 4.17
N ALA A 308 33.57 -2.47 4.00
CA ALA A 308 32.68 -2.43 2.85
C ALA A 308 31.23 -2.54 3.36
N VAL A 309 30.31 -1.81 2.75
CA VAL A 309 28.90 -1.74 3.13
C VAL A 309 28.01 -2.02 1.92
N ALA A 310 26.90 -2.73 2.12
CA ALA A 310 25.89 -2.95 1.10
C ALA A 310 24.48 -2.85 1.68
N HIS A 311 23.50 -2.56 0.82
CA HIS A 311 22.09 -2.62 1.17
C HIS A 311 21.37 -3.66 0.30
N VAL A 312 20.41 -4.34 0.93
CA VAL A 312 19.59 -5.39 0.31
C VAL A 312 18.13 -5.07 0.61
N ASP A 313 17.30 -5.01 -0.43
CA ASP A 313 15.83 -4.98 -0.27
C ASP A 313 15.35 -6.42 -0.06
N GLY A 314 15.09 -6.74 1.21
CA GLY A 314 14.44 -7.96 1.63
C GLY A 314 12.94 -7.77 1.75
N ARG A 315 12.19 -8.80 1.33
CA ARG A 315 10.75 -8.89 1.52
C ARG A 315 10.38 -10.31 1.95
N PHE A 316 9.54 -10.45 2.96
CA PHE A 316 9.12 -11.76 3.48
C PHE A 316 7.61 -11.92 3.50
N MET A 317 7.13 -13.15 3.29
CA MET A 317 5.72 -13.50 3.33
C MET A 317 5.19 -13.52 4.78
N PRO A 318 3.88 -13.37 5.00
CA PRO A 318 3.24 -13.70 6.28
C PRO A 318 3.72 -15.04 6.83
N GLY A 319 4.18 -15.05 8.09
CA GLY A 319 4.80 -16.21 8.75
C GLY A 319 6.22 -16.57 8.28
N GLY A 320 6.80 -15.84 7.33
CA GLY A 320 8.08 -16.14 6.69
C GLY A 320 9.30 -15.42 7.26
N GLU A 321 9.15 -14.57 8.28
CA GLU A 321 10.25 -13.73 8.78
C GLU A 321 11.38 -14.55 9.40
N GLU A 322 11.07 -15.57 10.21
CA GLU A 322 12.09 -16.39 10.85
C GLU A 322 12.93 -17.17 9.83
N GLU A 323 12.28 -17.72 8.79
CA GLU A 323 12.96 -18.34 7.66
C GLU A 323 13.86 -17.34 6.93
N PHE A 324 13.36 -16.12 6.72
CA PHE A 324 14.12 -15.04 6.09
C PHE A 324 15.40 -14.75 6.87
N ARG A 325 15.29 -14.51 8.18
CA ARG A 325 16.43 -14.20 9.06
C ARG A 325 17.46 -15.32 9.10
N THR A 326 17.00 -16.55 9.32
CA THR A 326 17.87 -17.73 9.38
C THR A 326 18.60 -17.96 8.05
N THR A 327 17.92 -17.69 6.93
CA THR A 327 18.51 -17.76 5.59
C THR A 327 19.56 -16.67 5.41
N LEU A 328 19.29 -15.44 5.83
CA LEU A 328 20.26 -14.34 5.76
C LEU A 328 21.50 -14.64 6.60
N ASP A 329 21.37 -15.12 7.83
CA ASP A 329 22.50 -15.52 8.69
C ASP A 329 23.41 -16.55 8.00
N ARG A 330 22.80 -17.55 7.36
CA ARG A 330 23.53 -18.58 6.60
C ARG A 330 24.22 -17.99 5.36
N LEU A 331 23.56 -17.06 4.65
CA LEU A 331 24.08 -16.47 3.43
C LEU A 331 25.16 -15.43 3.68
N THR A 332 25.09 -14.65 4.77
CA THR A 332 26.15 -13.71 5.15
C THR A 332 27.35 -14.43 5.75
N GLY A 333 27.12 -15.48 6.54
CA GLY A 333 28.17 -16.23 7.22
C GLY A 333 28.84 -15.40 8.34
N PRO A 334 29.95 -15.89 8.92
CA PRO A 334 30.54 -15.29 10.11
C PRO A 334 31.33 -13.98 9.85
N ASP A 335 31.58 -13.64 8.59
CA ASP A 335 32.47 -12.53 8.19
C ASP A 335 31.72 -11.25 7.80
N VAL A 336 30.38 -11.29 7.76
CA VAL A 336 29.53 -10.17 7.35
C VAL A 336 28.39 -10.03 8.35
N ASP A 337 28.39 -8.90 9.06
CA ASP A 337 27.29 -8.53 9.95
C ASP A 337 26.13 -7.98 9.12
N TRP A 338 24.90 -8.17 9.58
CA TRP A 338 23.74 -7.50 9.01
C TRP A 338 22.78 -7.01 10.10
N GLU A 339 22.11 -5.89 9.81
CA GLU A 339 21.06 -5.31 10.65
C GLU A 339 19.89 -4.83 9.78
N PHE A 340 18.70 -4.74 10.36
CA PHE A 340 17.60 -4.06 9.69
C PHE A 340 17.87 -2.56 9.68
N HIS A 341 18.00 -1.99 8.49
CA HIS A 341 17.93 -0.55 8.29
C HIS A 341 16.49 -0.04 8.45
N HIS A 342 15.53 -0.81 7.92
CA HIS A 342 14.10 -0.60 8.10
C HIS A 342 13.40 -1.97 8.08
N ARG A 343 12.40 -2.13 8.94
CA ARG A 343 11.67 -3.39 9.10
C ARG A 343 10.21 -3.12 9.38
N GLU A 344 9.36 -3.77 8.58
CA GLU A 344 7.91 -3.76 8.77
C GLU A 344 7.34 -5.17 8.70
N VAL A 345 6.29 -5.42 9.47
CA VAL A 345 5.65 -6.74 9.54
C VAL A 345 4.98 -7.11 8.21
N ALA A 346 4.77 -8.41 7.99
CA ALA A 346 3.88 -8.91 6.95
C ALA A 346 2.47 -9.04 7.52
N LEU A 347 1.45 -8.80 6.71
CA LEU A 347 0.04 -8.89 7.12
C LEU A 347 -0.70 -9.97 6.34
N GLU A 348 -1.66 -10.60 7.01
CA GLU A 348 -2.62 -11.50 6.38
C GLU A 348 -3.97 -11.38 7.07
N SER A 349 -5.00 -11.16 6.26
CA SER A 349 -6.38 -10.95 6.67
C SER A 349 -7.28 -12.06 6.12
N PRO A 350 -8.34 -12.48 6.84
CA PRO A 350 -9.21 -13.57 6.40
C PRO A 350 -10.02 -13.23 5.14
N VAL A 351 -9.87 -14.05 4.09
CA VAL A 351 -10.60 -13.91 2.82
C VAL A 351 -12.02 -14.49 2.86
N ASP A 352 -12.35 -15.25 3.90
CA ASP A 352 -13.66 -15.85 4.18
C ASP A 352 -14.48 -15.05 5.22
N SER A 353 -14.08 -13.80 5.49
CA SER A 353 -14.77 -12.90 6.42
C SER A 353 -16.02 -12.26 5.81
N ALA A 354 -16.94 -11.83 6.68
CA ALA A 354 -18.11 -11.04 6.27
C ALA A 354 -17.70 -9.71 5.61
N THR A 355 -16.60 -9.11 6.07
CA THR A 355 -16.06 -7.86 5.54
C THR A 355 -15.53 -8.04 4.12
N PHE A 356 -14.75 -9.10 3.86
CA PHE A 356 -14.29 -9.43 2.51
C PHE A 356 -15.48 -9.72 1.57
N ALA A 357 -16.48 -10.47 2.05
CA ALA A 357 -17.70 -10.73 1.29
C ALA A 357 -18.51 -9.45 1.00
N GLY A 358 -18.55 -8.50 1.94
CA GLY A 358 -19.19 -7.20 1.75
C GLY A 358 -18.52 -6.35 0.68
N MET A 359 -17.18 -6.28 0.70
CA MET A 359 -16.39 -5.60 -0.34
C MET A 359 -16.60 -6.25 -1.72
N ARG A 360 -16.58 -7.59 -1.79
CA ARG A 360 -16.88 -8.35 -3.01
C ARG A 360 -18.27 -8.00 -3.56
N SER A 361 -19.29 -8.09 -2.71
CA SER A 361 -20.68 -7.82 -3.11
C SER A 361 -20.87 -6.37 -3.59
N ALA A 362 -20.18 -5.40 -3.00
CA ALA A 362 -20.27 -4.01 -3.43
C ALA A 362 -19.67 -3.80 -4.82
N ILE A 363 -18.53 -4.42 -5.12
CA ILE A 363 -17.94 -4.39 -6.47
C ILE A 363 -18.87 -5.06 -7.48
N GLU A 364 -19.34 -6.27 -7.19
CA GLU A 364 -20.19 -7.06 -8.11
C GLU A 364 -21.52 -6.36 -8.42
N GLU A 365 -22.05 -5.52 -7.52
CA GLU A 365 -23.25 -4.73 -7.76
C GLU A 365 -23.06 -3.67 -8.86
N PHE A 366 -21.90 -3.02 -8.92
CA PHE A 366 -21.60 -1.96 -9.91
C PHE A 366 -20.73 -2.45 -11.09
N ALA A 367 -20.16 -3.65 -10.99
CA ALA A 367 -19.42 -4.34 -12.02
C ALA A 367 -19.85 -5.82 -12.09
N PRO A 368 -21.05 -6.11 -12.63
CA PRO A 368 -21.59 -7.48 -12.66
C PRO A 368 -20.82 -8.46 -13.54
N GLU A 369 -19.99 -7.94 -14.46
CA GLU A 369 -19.06 -8.72 -15.30
C GLU A 369 -17.65 -8.78 -14.69
N GLY A 370 -17.43 -8.12 -13.55
CA GLY A 370 -16.17 -8.08 -12.84
C GLY A 370 -15.98 -9.31 -11.96
N HIS A 371 -14.74 -9.78 -11.87
CA HIS A 371 -14.37 -10.92 -11.04
C HIS A 371 -13.47 -10.48 -9.90
N VAL A 372 -13.99 -10.52 -8.68
CA VAL A 372 -13.20 -10.22 -7.47
C VAL A 372 -12.30 -11.41 -7.16
N VAL A 373 -11.04 -11.13 -6.85
CA VAL A 373 -10.08 -12.13 -6.37
C VAL A 373 -9.32 -11.62 -5.15
N PRO A 374 -8.94 -12.49 -4.20
CA PRO A 374 -7.99 -12.11 -3.15
C PRO A 374 -6.65 -11.70 -3.74
N PHE A 375 -5.97 -10.79 -3.06
CA PHE A 375 -4.69 -10.26 -3.49
C PHE A 375 -3.74 -10.10 -2.31
N CYS A 376 -2.49 -10.50 -2.51
CA CYS A 376 -1.40 -10.18 -1.60
C CYS A 376 -0.55 -9.09 -2.27
N MET A 377 -0.40 -7.96 -1.60
CA MET A 377 0.42 -6.86 -2.06
C MET A 377 1.91 -7.18 -1.87
N SER A 378 2.72 -6.82 -2.86
CA SER A 378 4.18 -6.87 -2.73
C SER A 378 4.74 -5.75 -1.85
N GLY A 379 4.02 -4.63 -1.79
CA GLY A 379 4.31 -3.48 -0.93
C GLY A 379 3.74 -3.64 0.48
N GLY A 380 3.68 -2.53 1.20
CA GLY A 380 3.04 -2.42 2.51
C GLY A 380 2.31 -1.09 2.62
N THR A 381 1.41 -1.00 3.59
CA THR A 381 0.59 0.19 3.85
C THR A 381 0.61 0.56 5.33
N ASP A 382 -0.05 1.66 5.68
CA ASP A 382 -0.35 2.05 7.06
C ASP A 382 -1.16 1.00 7.86
N ALA A 383 -1.79 0.02 7.20
CA ALA A 383 -2.47 -1.08 7.88
C ALA A 383 -1.52 -1.83 8.84
N LYS A 384 -0.22 -1.82 8.56
CA LYS A 384 0.82 -2.40 9.44
C LYS A 384 0.85 -1.75 10.80
N GLN A 385 0.75 -0.42 10.83
CA GLN A 385 0.79 0.32 12.08
C GLN A 385 -0.49 0.08 12.90
N PHE A 386 -1.65 0.05 12.24
CA PHE A 386 -2.93 -0.22 12.90
C PHE A 386 -3.12 -1.69 13.31
N SER A 387 -2.45 -2.64 12.65
CA SER A 387 -2.47 -4.06 13.05
C SER A 387 -1.96 -4.29 14.48
N ARG A 388 -1.08 -3.41 14.98
CA ARG A 388 -0.57 -3.44 16.37
C ARG A 388 -1.67 -3.19 17.40
N LEU A 389 -2.78 -2.57 17.00
CA LEU A 389 -3.98 -2.36 17.81
C LEU A 389 -4.98 -3.53 17.70
N GLY A 390 -4.66 -4.58 16.92
CA GLY A 390 -5.55 -5.71 16.66
C GLY A 390 -6.55 -5.47 15.53
N ILE A 391 -6.36 -4.43 14.72
CA ILE A 391 -7.24 -4.10 13.58
C ILE A 391 -6.84 -4.94 12.38
N THR A 392 -7.79 -5.70 11.82
CA THR A 392 -7.59 -6.47 10.59
C THR A 392 -7.75 -5.56 9.38
N GLY A 393 -6.69 -5.34 8.60
CA GLY A 393 -6.67 -4.42 7.45
C GLY A 393 -6.91 -5.09 6.10
N TYR A 394 -7.61 -4.40 5.20
CA TYR A 394 -7.74 -4.77 3.78
C TYR A 394 -7.40 -3.56 2.90
N GLY A 395 -6.87 -3.81 1.71
CA GLY A 395 -6.75 -2.77 0.68
C GLY A 395 -7.99 -2.76 -0.19
N PHE A 396 -8.68 -1.62 -0.22
CA PHE A 396 -9.94 -1.43 -0.93
C PHE A 396 -10.09 0.02 -1.43
N THR A 397 -9.41 0.32 -2.54
CA THR A 397 -9.57 1.57 -3.30
C THR A 397 -10.31 1.30 -4.61
N PRO A 398 -11.66 1.21 -4.59
CA PRO A 398 -12.42 0.76 -5.75
C PRO A 398 -12.31 1.71 -6.93
N LEU A 399 -11.77 1.24 -8.05
CA LEU A 399 -11.60 2.04 -9.27
C LEU A 399 -11.92 1.20 -10.50
N LYS A 400 -12.93 1.62 -11.27
CA LYS A 400 -13.22 1.00 -12.57
C LYS A 400 -12.41 1.67 -13.67
N LEU A 401 -11.32 1.04 -14.08
CA LEU A 401 -10.35 1.60 -15.01
C LEU A 401 -10.65 1.14 -16.45
N PRO A 402 -10.43 2.00 -17.46
CA PRO A 402 -10.61 1.60 -18.85
C PRO A 402 -9.58 0.57 -19.29
N ASP A 403 -9.92 -0.24 -20.30
CA ASP A 403 -8.97 -1.18 -20.89
C ASP A 403 -7.76 -0.44 -21.49
N GLY A 404 -6.57 -1.02 -21.36
CA GLY A 404 -5.30 -0.40 -21.73
C GLY A 404 -4.79 0.70 -20.80
N TYR A 405 -5.48 0.98 -19.68
CA TYR A 405 -5.00 1.93 -18.67
C TYR A 405 -3.93 1.30 -17.79
N ASP A 406 -2.68 1.75 -17.91
CA ASP A 406 -1.56 1.22 -17.14
C ASP A 406 -1.53 1.78 -15.71
N TYR A 407 -2.45 1.29 -14.87
CA TYR A 407 -2.58 1.69 -13.47
C TYR A 407 -1.33 1.40 -12.64
N ALA A 408 -0.68 0.25 -12.89
CA ALA A 408 0.52 -0.13 -12.18
C ALA A 408 1.68 0.85 -12.44
N ALA A 409 1.79 1.36 -13.67
CA ALA A 409 2.78 2.38 -13.99
C ALA A 409 2.47 3.77 -13.41
N MET A 410 1.25 4.02 -12.93
CA MET A 410 0.89 5.30 -12.30
C MET A 410 1.46 5.42 -10.88
N PHE A 411 1.59 4.31 -10.14
CA PHE A 411 2.21 4.30 -8.80
C PHE A 411 3.65 4.81 -8.88
N HIS A 412 3.91 5.94 -8.20
CA HIS A 412 5.17 6.67 -8.22
C HIS A 412 5.64 7.12 -9.61
N GLY A 413 4.83 6.91 -10.64
CA GLY A 413 5.13 7.18 -12.03
C GLY A 413 5.05 8.66 -12.39
N VAL A 414 5.53 8.98 -13.59
CA VAL A 414 5.30 10.27 -14.25
C VAL A 414 3.90 10.29 -14.84
N ASP A 415 3.29 11.47 -14.91
CA ASP A 415 1.96 11.67 -15.51
C ASP A 415 0.84 10.91 -14.80
N GLU A 416 1.00 10.67 -13.49
CA GLU A 416 -0.05 10.10 -12.64
C GLU A 416 -1.36 10.88 -12.80
N ARG A 417 -2.45 10.12 -12.97
CA ARG A 417 -3.80 10.65 -13.14
C ARG A 417 -4.82 9.56 -12.85
N VAL A 418 -6.06 9.96 -12.59
CA VAL A 418 -7.18 9.05 -12.34
C VAL A 418 -8.39 9.42 -13.19
N PRO A 419 -9.07 8.45 -13.84
CA PRO A 419 -10.31 8.73 -14.56
C PRO A 419 -11.42 9.23 -13.63
N VAL A 420 -12.14 10.26 -14.07
CA VAL A 420 -13.31 10.80 -13.35
C VAL A 420 -14.37 9.72 -13.14
N GLU A 421 -14.64 8.91 -14.16
CA GLU A 421 -15.58 7.79 -14.05
C GLU A 421 -15.10 6.69 -13.08
N ALA A 422 -13.79 6.55 -12.88
CA ALA A 422 -13.25 5.62 -11.88
C ALA A 422 -13.50 6.15 -10.45
N LEU A 423 -13.37 7.46 -10.23
CA LEU A 423 -13.74 8.11 -8.96
C LEU A 423 -15.24 7.96 -8.67
N HIS A 424 -16.08 8.19 -9.68
CA HIS A 424 -17.54 8.01 -9.56
C HIS A 424 -17.92 6.56 -9.21
N PHE A 425 -17.27 5.59 -9.87
CA PHE A 425 -17.43 4.18 -9.53
C PHE A 425 -17.01 3.90 -8.08
N GLY A 426 -15.86 4.44 -7.67
CA GLY A 426 -15.32 4.26 -6.33
C GLY A 426 -16.24 4.78 -5.23
N VAL A 427 -16.81 5.98 -5.39
CA VAL A 427 -17.81 6.54 -4.45
C VAL A 427 -19.03 5.61 -4.33
N ARG A 428 -19.53 5.07 -5.44
CA ARG A 428 -20.70 4.17 -5.42
C ARG A 428 -20.41 2.86 -4.69
N VAL A 429 -19.29 2.24 -5.00
CA VAL A 429 -18.86 0.98 -4.37
C VAL A 429 -18.57 1.19 -2.89
N LEU A 430 -17.87 2.27 -2.53
CA LEU A 430 -17.53 2.58 -1.15
C LEU A 430 -18.78 2.89 -0.31
N ASP A 431 -19.68 3.75 -0.79
CA ASP A 431 -20.97 4.01 -0.13
C ASP A 431 -21.76 2.72 0.11
N ARG A 432 -21.86 1.88 -0.94
CA ARG A 432 -22.59 0.62 -0.88
C ARG A 432 -21.99 -0.36 0.12
N PHE A 433 -20.66 -0.50 0.14
CA PHE A 433 -19.96 -1.35 1.09
C PHE A 433 -20.23 -0.86 2.53
N LEU A 434 -19.95 0.41 2.79
CA LEU A 434 -20.00 0.99 4.13
C LEU A 434 -21.41 0.99 4.74
N ARG A 435 -22.47 1.11 3.91
CA ARG A 435 -23.87 0.99 4.37
C ARG A 435 -24.24 -0.42 4.83
N THR A 436 -23.52 -1.45 4.38
CA THR A 436 -23.84 -2.86 4.70
C THR A 436 -22.77 -3.60 5.49
N ALA A 437 -21.67 -2.93 5.80
CA ALA A 437 -20.57 -3.49 6.58
C ALA A 437 -20.97 -3.84 8.02
#